data_AF-A0A9D9L537-F1
#
_entry.id   AF-A0A9D9L537-F1
#
_cell.length_a   1.000
_cell.length_b   1.000
_cell.length_c   1.000
_cell.angle_alpha   90.00
_cell.angle_beta   90.00
_cell.angle_gamma   90.00
#
_symmetry.space_group_name_H-M   'P 1'
#
loop_
_entity.id
_entity.type
_entity.pdbx_description
1 polymer ?
#
loop_
_entity_poly.entity_id
_entity_poly.type
_entity_poly.pdbx_seq_one_letter_code
_entity_poly.pdbx_strand_id
1 'polypeptide(L)'
;MDLIKEYIAIAIEFEKLNQAGLSSKKDVKRNNHLADKLRHIAKTIESERPDKKVDFANLLLHANSTVRGWCAHHMLEVMTFQSEHKISALQEIAARSSADYGEKLWLNQWYNKHPNDKLLV
;
A
#
# COMPACT_ATOMS: atom_id res chain seq x y z
N MET A 1 1.43 -4.27 21.05
CA MET A 1 1.11 -3.20 20.08
C MET A 1 0.34 -3.81 18.92
N ASP A 2 -0.74 -3.18 18.45
CA ASP A 2 -1.57 -3.68 17.35
C ASP A 2 -1.08 -3.07 16.03
N LEU A 3 -0.26 -3.82 15.29
CA LEU A 3 0.40 -3.36 14.06
C LEU A 3 -0.60 -2.94 12.98
N ILE A 4 -1.78 -3.57 12.93
CA ILE A 4 -2.82 -3.25 11.94
C ILE A 4 -3.44 -1.90 12.26
N LYS A 5 -3.79 -1.65 13.52
CA LYS A 5 -4.31 -0.35 13.95
C LYS A 5 -3.30 0.77 13.74
N GLU A 6 -2.03 0.51 14.04
CA GLU A 6 -0.95 1.48 13.83
C GLU A 6 -0.78 1.80 12.33
N TYR A 7 -0.77 0.76 11.47
CA TYR A 7 -0.69 0.92 10.03
C TYR A 7 -1.83 1.81 9.49
N ILE A 8 -3.07 1.53 9.89
CA ILE A 8 -4.24 2.34 9.51
C ILE A 8 -4.07 3.79 9.98
N ALA A 9 -3.68 4.01 11.23
CA ALA A 9 -3.49 5.35 11.78
C ALA A 9 -2.45 6.16 10.99
N ILE A 10 -1.32 5.54 10.65
CA ILE A 10 -0.25 6.17 9.88
C ILE A 10 -0.71 6.48 8.45
N ALA A 11 -1.44 5.58 7.79
CA ALA A 11 -1.96 5.81 6.45
C ALA A 11 -2.96 6.97 6.41
N ILE A 12 -3.82 7.09 7.44
CA ILE A 12 -4.74 8.23 7.60
C ILE A 12 -3.97 9.53 7.89
N GLU A 13 -2.92 9.48 8.71
CA GLU A 13 -2.07 10.66 8.94
C GLU A 13 -1.34 11.11 7.66
N PHE A 14 -0.84 10.16 6.88
CA PHE A 14 -0.23 10.40 5.58
C PHE A 14 -1.21 11.09 4.64
N GLU A 15 -2.44 10.59 4.53
CA GLU A 15 -3.51 11.21 3.73
C GLU A 15 -3.77 12.67 4.16
N LYS A 16 -3.97 12.89 5.46
CA LYS A 16 -4.22 14.23 6.02
C LYS A 16 -3.08 15.20 5.71
N LEU A 17 -1.84 14.74 5.82
CA LEU A 17 -0.67 15.58 5.51
C LEU A 17 -0.60 15.96 4.04
N ASN A 18 -0.93 15.03 3.13
CA ASN A 18 -0.99 15.33 1.69
C ASN A 18 -2.14 16.28 1.36
N GLN A 19 -3.31 16.13 1.99
CA GLN A 19 -4.45 17.04 1.82
C GLN A 19 -4.15 18.46 2.34
N ALA A 20 -3.36 18.59 3.41
CA ALA A 20 -2.91 19.88 3.93
C ALA A 20 -1.88 20.57 3.03
N GLY A 21 -1.29 19.84 2.06
CA GLY A 21 -0.25 20.31 1.19
C GLY A 21 1.15 20.18 1.81
N LEU A 22 2.12 19.76 0.99
CA LEU A 22 3.53 19.61 1.40
C LEU A 22 4.32 20.89 1.11
N SER A 23 4.01 21.97 1.82
CA SER A 23 4.55 23.31 1.55
C SER A 23 5.96 23.54 2.07
N SER A 24 6.51 22.65 2.90
CA SER A 24 7.85 22.80 3.47
C SER A 24 8.69 21.52 3.37
N LYS A 25 10.02 21.68 3.45
CA LYS A 25 10.96 20.55 3.57
C LYS A 25 10.66 19.67 4.79
N LYS A 26 10.11 20.25 5.86
CA LYS A 26 9.74 19.52 7.07
C LYS A 26 8.53 18.61 6.79
N ASP A 27 7.55 19.09 6.04
CA ASP A 27 6.36 18.31 5.68
C ASP A 27 6.72 17.16 4.76
N VAL A 28 7.56 17.41 3.75
CA VAL A 28 8.09 16.34 2.87
C VAL A 28 8.83 15.28 3.68
N LYS A 29 9.72 15.68 4.60
CA LYS A 29 10.42 14.73 5.48
C LYS A 29 9.46 13.91 6.35
N ARG A 30 8.43 14.55 6.90
CA ARG A 30 7.40 13.85 7.69
C ARG A 30 6.61 12.87 6.83
N ASN A 31 6.22 13.28 5.62
CA ASN A 31 5.49 12.43 4.69
C ASN A 31 6.30 11.18 4.32
N ASN A 32 7.59 11.34 4.02
CA ASN A 32 8.49 10.22 3.74
C ASN A 32 8.64 9.30 4.96
N HIS A 33 8.79 9.87 6.16
CA HIS A 33 8.87 9.08 7.40
C HIS A 33 7.61 8.25 7.67
N LEU A 34 6.43 8.79 7.36
CA LEU A 34 5.17 8.05 7.47
C LEU A 34 5.13 6.89 6.46
N ALA A 35 5.55 7.10 5.21
CA ALA A 35 5.67 6.05 4.20
C ALA A 35 6.67 4.95 4.63
N ASP A 36 7.83 5.34 5.15
CA ASP A 36 8.84 4.40 5.66
C ASP A 36 8.30 3.55 6.81
N LYS A 37 7.52 4.16 7.72
CA LYS A 37 6.85 3.43 8.80
C LYS A 37 5.82 2.43 8.29
N LEU A 38 5.00 2.79 7.30
CA LEU A 38 4.05 1.86 6.70
C LEU A 38 4.79 0.65 6.10
N ARG A 39 5.87 0.90 5.36
CA ARG A 39 6.69 -0.16 4.76
C ARG A 39 7.35 -1.03 5.82
N HIS A 40 7.84 -0.42 6.91
CA HIS A 40 8.41 -1.14 8.04
C HIS A 40 7.39 -2.07 8.69
N ILE A 41 6.18 -1.58 8.99
CA ILE A 41 5.13 -2.41 9.58
C ILE A 41 4.76 -3.59 8.68
N ALA A 42 4.61 -3.37 7.36
CA ALA A 42 4.32 -4.46 6.41
C ALA A 42 5.42 -5.53 6.41
N LYS A 43 6.69 -5.11 6.41
CA LYS A 43 7.83 -6.04 6.53
C LYS A 43 7.84 -6.78 7.87
N THR A 44 7.56 -6.11 8.98
CA THR A 44 7.45 -6.73 10.30
C THR A 44 6.32 -7.75 10.35
N ILE A 45 5.18 -7.49 9.71
CA ILE A 45 4.10 -8.47 9.59
C ILE A 45 4.58 -9.70 8.79
N GLU A 46 5.26 -9.50 7.67
CA GLU A 46 5.79 -10.59 6.86
C GLU A 46 6.79 -11.48 7.61
N SER A 47 7.74 -10.87 8.33
CA SER A 47 8.86 -11.60 8.94
C SER A 47 8.62 -12.08 10.36
N GLU A 48 7.87 -11.32 11.17
CA GLU A 48 7.77 -11.54 12.61
C GLU A 48 6.35 -11.84 13.09
N ARG A 49 5.33 -11.42 12.34
CA ARG A 49 3.92 -11.53 12.73
C ARG A 49 3.03 -12.10 11.62
N PRO A 50 3.33 -13.31 11.11
CA PRO A 50 2.54 -13.93 10.04
C PRO A 50 1.07 -14.15 10.45
N ASP A 51 0.77 -14.23 11.75
CA ASP A 51 -0.58 -14.24 12.31
C ASP A 51 -1.43 -13.02 11.88
N LYS A 52 -0.78 -11.92 11.48
CA LYS A 52 -1.42 -10.68 11.03
C LYS A 52 -1.57 -10.56 9.53
N LYS A 53 -1.11 -11.53 8.72
CA LYS A 53 -1.21 -11.43 7.25
C LYS A 53 -2.65 -11.42 6.74
N VAL A 54 -3.54 -12.20 7.36
CA VAL A 54 -4.97 -12.21 7.00
C VAL A 54 -5.61 -10.86 7.37
N ASP A 55 -5.35 -10.36 8.59
CA ASP A 55 -5.81 -9.04 9.01
C ASP A 55 -5.30 -7.93 8.08
N PHE A 56 -4.05 -8.04 7.62
CA PHE A 56 -3.45 -7.10 6.67
C PHE A 56 -4.12 -7.16 5.29
N ALA A 57 -4.35 -8.37 4.75
CA ALA A 57 -5.04 -8.53 3.47
C ALA A 57 -6.47 -7.97 3.51
N ASN A 58 -7.16 -8.09 4.65
CA ASN A 58 -8.49 -7.50 4.85
C ASN A 58 -8.50 -5.96 4.79
N LEU A 59 -7.34 -5.29 4.85
CA LEU A 59 -7.25 -3.84 4.64
C LEU A 59 -7.60 -3.43 3.20
N LEU A 60 -7.57 -4.35 2.23
CA LEU A 60 -8.13 -4.10 0.89
C LEU A 60 -9.64 -3.84 0.91
N LEU A 61 -10.35 -4.21 1.97
CA LEU A 61 -11.78 -3.93 2.15
C LEU A 61 -12.04 -2.69 3.03
N HIS A 62 -10.99 -1.99 3.46
CA HIS A 62 -11.11 -0.84 4.34
C HIS A 62 -11.80 0.33 3.64
N ALA A 63 -12.63 1.09 4.37
CA ALA A 63 -13.42 2.20 3.79
C ALA A 63 -12.54 3.32 3.22
N ASN A 64 -11.40 3.60 3.86
CA ASN A 64 -10.44 4.62 3.41
C ASN A 64 -9.59 4.13 2.22
N SER A 65 -9.62 4.87 1.10
CA SER A 65 -8.89 4.53 -0.13
C SER A 65 -7.37 4.64 0.00
N THR A 66 -6.85 5.51 0.87
CA THR A 66 -5.41 5.61 1.11
C THR A 66 -4.88 4.37 1.81
N VAL A 67 -5.64 3.83 2.77
CA VAL A 67 -5.31 2.54 3.43
C VAL A 67 -5.26 1.40 2.42
N ARG A 68 -6.29 1.29 1.54
CA ARG A 68 -6.33 0.24 0.51
C ARG A 68 -5.15 0.33 -0.46
N GLY A 69 -4.84 1.52 -0.96
CA GLY A 69 -3.73 1.73 -1.90
C GLY A 69 -2.39 1.32 -1.30
N TRP A 70 -2.08 1.78 -0.08
CA TRP A 70 -0.84 1.38 0.60
C TRP A 70 -0.77 -0.13 0.87
N CYS A 71 -1.89 -0.73 1.29
CA CYS A 71 -1.99 -2.17 1.49
C CYS A 71 -1.66 -2.92 0.21
N ALA A 72 -2.30 -2.56 -0.91
CA ALA A 72 -2.10 -3.20 -2.21
C ALA A 72 -0.63 -3.13 -2.67
N HIS A 73 0.01 -1.97 -2.58
CA HIS A 73 1.42 -1.81 -2.92
C HIS A 73 2.32 -2.69 -2.06
N HIS A 74 2.10 -2.73 -0.74
CA HIS A 74 2.94 -3.53 0.14
C HIS A 74 2.71 -5.04 0.00
N MET A 75 1.49 -5.47 -0.30
CA MET A 75 1.20 -6.87 -0.64
C MET A 75 2.00 -7.36 -1.85
N LEU A 76 2.31 -6.47 -2.80
CA LEU A 76 3.08 -6.79 -3.99
C LEU A 76 4.60 -6.62 -3.79
N GLU A 77 5.03 -5.55 -3.12
CA GLU A 77 6.46 -5.20 -3.07
C GLU A 77 7.25 -5.84 -1.92
N VAL A 78 6.61 -6.11 -0.78
CA VAL A 78 7.34 -6.47 0.45
C VAL A 78 6.73 -7.63 1.24
N MET A 79 5.64 -8.21 0.76
CA MET A 79 4.97 -9.34 1.41
C MET A 79 4.72 -10.48 0.42
N THR A 80 4.60 -11.70 0.93
CA THR A 80 4.33 -12.89 0.11
C THR A 80 2.88 -13.32 0.28
N PHE A 81 2.04 -13.14 -0.74
CA PHE A 81 0.64 -13.56 -0.71
C PHE A 81 0.32 -14.60 -1.80
N GLN A 82 -0.74 -15.39 -1.55
CA GLN A 82 -1.31 -16.32 -2.54
C GLN A 82 -1.93 -15.55 -3.72
N SER A 83 -2.09 -16.22 -4.85
CA SER A 83 -2.52 -15.59 -6.11
C SER A 83 -3.81 -14.77 -6.00
N GLU A 84 -4.81 -15.21 -5.23
CA GLU A 84 -6.09 -14.50 -5.07
C GLU A 84 -5.93 -13.12 -4.42
N HIS A 85 -5.11 -13.05 -3.37
CA HIS A 85 -4.77 -11.81 -2.68
C HIS A 85 -3.94 -10.89 -3.58
N LYS A 86 -3.03 -11.47 -4.38
CA LYS A 86 -2.23 -10.73 -5.37
C LYS A 86 -3.13 -10.09 -6.44
N ILE A 87 -4.10 -10.85 -6.97
CA ILE A 87 -5.09 -10.36 -7.94
C ILE A 87 -5.86 -9.18 -7.34
N SER A 88 -6.35 -9.33 -6.11
CA SER A 88 -7.12 -8.28 -5.42
C SER A 88 -6.31 -6.99 -5.25
N ALA A 89 -5.02 -7.11 -4.90
CA ALA A 89 -4.12 -5.95 -4.80
C ALA A 89 -3.89 -5.27 -6.17
N LEU A 90 -3.65 -6.06 -7.22
CA LEU A 90 -3.47 -5.53 -8.58
C LEU A 90 -4.73 -4.83 -9.09
N GLN A 91 -5.92 -5.37 -8.81
CA GLN A 91 -7.20 -4.76 -9.17
C GLN A 91 -7.40 -3.40 -8.47
N GLU A 92 -7.08 -3.29 -7.18
CA GLU A 92 -7.14 -1.99 -6.46
C GLU A 92 -6.18 -0.97 -7.10
N ILE A 93 -4.94 -1.34 -7.41
CA ILE A 93 -3.99 -0.43 -8.07
C ILE A 93 -4.46 -0.05 -9.48
N ALA A 94 -4.99 -1.00 -10.24
CA ALA A 94 -5.52 -0.75 -11.58
C ALA A 94 -6.71 0.22 -11.56
N ALA A 95 -7.64 0.07 -10.62
CA ALA A 95 -8.76 1.00 -10.46
C ALA A 95 -8.27 2.44 -10.21
N ARG A 96 -7.22 2.61 -9.39
CA ARG A 96 -6.61 3.91 -9.07
C ARG A 96 -5.83 4.51 -10.24
N SER A 97 -5.20 3.67 -11.06
CA SER A 97 -4.40 4.09 -12.23
C SER A 97 -5.20 4.86 -13.29
N SER A 98 -6.53 4.75 -13.26
CA SER A 98 -7.42 5.51 -14.16
C SER A 98 -7.42 7.02 -13.87
N ALA A 99 -7.18 7.41 -12.60
CA ALA A 99 -7.25 8.79 -12.14
C ALA A 99 -5.90 9.36 -11.69
N ASP A 100 -4.93 8.49 -11.35
CA ASP A 100 -3.62 8.88 -10.84
C ASP A 100 -2.50 8.44 -11.82
N TYR A 101 -1.78 9.41 -12.36
CA TYR A 101 -0.69 9.16 -13.31
C TYR A 101 0.49 8.42 -12.66
N GLY A 102 0.76 8.67 -11.38
CA GLY A 102 1.78 7.96 -10.61
C GLY A 102 1.44 6.48 -10.47
N GLU A 103 0.19 6.16 -10.15
CA GLU A 103 -0.30 4.78 -10.08
C GLU A 103 -0.21 4.09 -11.45
N LYS A 104 -0.57 4.78 -12.53
CA LYS A 104 -0.42 4.27 -13.91
C LYS A 104 1.03 3.97 -14.26
N LEU A 105 1.95 4.86 -13.92
CA LEU A 105 3.38 4.67 -14.16
C LEU A 105 3.91 3.47 -13.35
N TRP A 106 3.54 3.38 -12.07
CA TRP A 106 3.94 2.27 -11.21
C TRP A 106 3.43 0.93 -11.77
N LEU A 107 2.15 0.84 -12.16
CA LEU A 107 1.55 -0.39 -12.68
C LEU A 107 2.20 -0.86 -13.98
N ASN A 108 2.54 0.07 -14.88
CA ASN A 108 3.29 -0.26 -16.09
C ASN A 108 4.69 -0.81 -15.77
N GLN A 109 5.39 -0.22 -14.79
CA GLN A 109 6.68 -0.74 -14.35
C GLN A 109 6.55 -2.13 -13.70
N TRP A 110 5.47 -2.36 -12.95
CA TRP A 110 5.17 -3.67 -12.38
C TRP A 110 4.98 -4.73 -13.46
N TYR A 111 4.12 -4.47 -14.46
CA TYR A 111 3.86 -5.42 -15.55
C TYR A 111 5.09 -5.66 -16.44
N ASN A 112 5.95 -4.67 -16.63
CA ASN A 112 7.20 -4.88 -17.35
C ASN A 112 8.14 -5.87 -16.62
N LYS A 113 8.10 -5.89 -15.28
CA LYS A 113 8.87 -6.84 -14.46
C LYS A 113 8.15 -8.18 -14.28
N HIS A 114 6.82 -8.17 -14.29
CA HIS A 114 5.96 -9.32 -14.05
C HIS A 114 4.90 -9.45 -15.15
N PRO A 115 5.28 -9.82 -16.39
CA PRO A 115 4.37 -9.79 -17.54
C PRO A 115 3.14 -10.69 -17.39
N ASN A 116 3.26 -11.79 -16.64
CA ASN A 116 2.15 -12.71 -16.38
C ASN A 116 1.05 -12.08 -15.52
N ASP A 117 1.39 -11.09 -14.69
CA ASP A 117 0.42 -10.41 -13.83
C ASP A 117 -0.52 -9.51 -14.62
N LYS A 118 -0.12 -9.10 -15.84
CA LYS A 118 -0.96 -8.29 -16.73
C LYS A 118 -2.21 -9.04 -17.21
N LEU A 119 -2.19 -10.37 -17.17
CA LEU A 119 -3.32 -11.21 -17.57
C LEU A 119 -4.32 -11.44 -16.43
N LEU A 120 -4.00 -10.96 -15.23
CA LEU A 120 -4.78 -11.19 -14.01
C LEU A 120 -5.80 -10.08 -13.72
N VAL A 121 -5.72 -8.96 -14.43
CA VAL A 121 -6.54 -7.75 -14.28
C VAL A 121 -7.05 -7.30 -15.64
#